data_AF-A0A2I4CKT7-F1
#
_entry.id   AF-A0A2I4CKT7-F1
#
_cell.length_a   1.000
_cell.length_b   1.000
_cell.length_c   1.000
_cell.angle_alpha   90.00
_cell.angle_beta   90.00
_cell.angle_gamma   90.00
#
_symmetry.space_group_name_H-M   'P 1'
#
loop_
_entity.id
_entity.type
_entity.pdbx_description
1 polymer ?
#
loop_
_entity_poly.entity_id
_entity_poly.type
_entity_poly.pdbx_seq_one_letter_code
_entity_poly.pdbx_strand_id
1 'polypeptide(L)'
;MEIEALLIKTEKEPFSQSHYSVRLVSGSNLCSGRLEVNLNQSWSSVCQADFDQQDAEVVCRELDCGPPSVLQGALYGEPEAPTWSREFQCEGTESALLDCRAGSGRSSCSPGQAVGLTCSDGDNIRLVGEASRCAGTVEGFQQKQWRPVDDRFYRWTRTSAAAVCAQLGCGSVVSTRRSEESSDRPVWRINSDCLQRKSALRDCLLIDDYRSFHSLEVVCSDSVRLVSGSNLCSGRLEVNLNQSWSSVCQADFDQQDAEV
;
A
#
# COMPACT_ATOMS: atom_id res chain seq x y z
N MET A 1 -52.41 -15.23 -39.20
CA MET A 1 -52.20 -13.77 -39.20
C MET A 1 -51.66 -13.42 -37.83
N GLU A 2 -50.35 -13.51 -37.67
CA GLU A 2 -49.65 -12.95 -36.52
C GLU A 2 -48.75 -11.83 -37.05
N ILE A 3 -48.89 -10.66 -36.44
CA ILE A 3 -48.11 -9.47 -36.74
C ILE A 3 -46.87 -9.55 -35.84
N GLU A 4 -45.73 -9.94 -36.39
CA GLU A 4 -44.46 -9.73 -35.71
C GLU A 4 -43.95 -8.31 -36.00
N ALA A 5 -43.74 -7.56 -34.92
CA ALA A 5 -43.19 -6.22 -34.95
C ALA A 5 -41.69 -6.27 -35.34
N LEU A 6 -41.35 -5.58 -36.43
CA LEU A 6 -39.99 -5.23 -36.80
C LEU A 6 -39.41 -4.24 -35.77
N LEU A 7 -38.61 -4.74 -34.82
CA LEU A 7 -37.67 -3.91 -34.07
C LEU A 7 -36.39 -3.77 -34.89
N ILE A 8 -36.21 -2.58 -35.45
CA ILE A 8 -34.97 -2.12 -36.07
C ILE A 8 -33.89 -2.13 -34.98
N LYS A 9 -33.00 -3.13 -34.99
CA LYS A 9 -31.73 -3.05 -34.27
C LYS A 9 -30.87 -2.00 -34.98
N THR A 10 -30.82 -0.81 -34.39
CA THR A 10 -29.82 0.18 -34.73
C THR A 10 -28.48 -0.34 -34.23
N GLU A 11 -27.65 -0.83 -35.14
CA GLU A 11 -26.23 -1.04 -34.89
C GLU A 11 -25.61 0.33 -34.57
N LYS A 12 -25.41 0.60 -33.28
CA LYS A 12 -24.48 1.62 -32.81
C LYS A 12 -23.14 0.93 -32.52
N GLU A 13 -22.27 0.89 -33.51
CA GLU A 13 -20.83 1.06 -33.22
C GLU A 13 -20.66 2.50 -32.70
N PRO A 14 -20.07 2.71 -31.50
CA PRO A 14 -18.78 3.39 -31.53
C PRO A 14 -17.83 3.15 -30.33
N PHE A 15 -16.57 3.51 -30.59
CA PHE A 15 -15.48 3.87 -29.68
C PHE A 15 -14.51 2.76 -29.23
N SER A 16 -13.34 2.75 -29.88
CA SER A 16 -12.08 2.16 -29.43
C SER A 16 -11.96 2.17 -27.90
N GLN A 17 -11.98 1.00 -27.27
CA GLN A 17 -11.70 0.86 -25.84
C GLN A 17 -10.25 1.30 -25.58
N SER A 18 -10.07 2.56 -25.17
CA SER A 18 -8.83 3.01 -24.57
C SER A 18 -8.61 2.22 -23.28
N HIS A 19 -7.55 1.42 -23.24
CA HIS A 19 -7.15 0.74 -22.02
C HIS A 19 -6.60 1.80 -21.05
N TYR A 20 -7.30 1.97 -19.92
CA TYR A 20 -6.92 2.85 -18.83
C TYR A 20 -6.75 2.05 -17.54
N SER A 21 -5.71 2.38 -16.76
CA SER A 21 -5.43 1.76 -15.48
C SER A 21 -4.52 2.66 -14.64
N VAL A 22 -4.64 2.59 -13.32
CA VAL A 22 -3.80 3.31 -12.37
C VAL A 22 -3.08 2.31 -11.47
N ARG A 23 -1.85 2.64 -11.06
CA ARG A 23 -1.10 1.86 -10.06
C ARG A 23 -0.18 2.74 -9.23
N LEU A 24 0.12 2.27 -8.01
CA LEU A 24 1.20 2.77 -7.19
C LEU A 24 2.38 1.77 -7.27
N VAL A 25 3.56 2.26 -7.61
CA VAL A 25 4.78 1.44 -7.73
C VAL A 25 5.89 1.93 -6.84
N SER A 26 6.84 1.06 -6.51
CA SER A 26 8.01 1.42 -5.70
C SER A 26 7.68 1.98 -4.29
N GLY A 27 6.51 1.64 -3.72
CA GLY A 27 6.15 1.95 -2.33
C GLY A 27 6.22 0.75 -1.40
N SER A 28 5.82 0.93 -0.14
CA SER A 28 5.87 -0.10 0.90
C SER A 28 4.76 -1.16 0.78
N ASN A 29 3.65 -0.81 0.13
CA ASN A 29 2.46 -1.66 -0.04
C ASN A 29 1.68 -1.25 -1.30
N LEU A 30 0.56 -1.93 -1.60
CA LEU A 30 -0.28 -1.68 -2.78
C LEU A 30 -0.97 -0.29 -2.80
N CYS A 31 -1.03 0.39 -1.66
CA CYS A 31 -1.68 1.69 -1.47
C CYS A 31 -0.66 2.80 -1.17
N SER A 32 0.61 2.59 -1.51
CA SER A 32 1.68 3.56 -1.36
C SER A 32 2.66 3.47 -2.52
N GLY A 33 3.23 4.60 -2.94
CA GLY A 33 4.30 4.65 -3.92
C GLY A 33 4.12 5.73 -4.99
N ARG A 34 4.90 5.63 -6.07
CA ARG A 34 4.81 6.50 -7.24
C ARG A 34 3.53 6.23 -8.01
N LEU A 35 2.78 7.28 -8.32
CA LEU A 35 1.59 7.18 -9.16
C LEU A 35 1.97 7.04 -10.64
N GLU A 36 1.51 5.95 -11.26
CA GLU A 36 1.58 5.74 -12.70
C GLU A 36 0.20 5.48 -13.29
N VAL A 37 -0.03 6.04 -14.47
CA VAL A 37 -1.27 5.87 -15.23
C VAL A 37 -0.96 5.26 -16.58
N ASN A 38 -1.75 4.24 -16.97
CA ASN A 38 -1.73 3.66 -18.29
C ASN A 38 -2.77 4.34 -19.17
N LEU A 39 -2.35 4.80 -20.33
CA LEU A 39 -3.24 5.19 -21.41
C LEU A 39 -2.80 4.50 -22.68
N ASN A 40 -3.69 3.67 -23.26
CA ASN A 40 -3.45 2.99 -24.53
C ASN A 40 -2.11 2.24 -24.54
N GLN A 41 -1.89 1.41 -23.50
CA GLN A 41 -0.71 0.54 -23.32
C GLN A 41 0.59 1.26 -22.95
N SER A 42 0.57 2.56 -22.71
CA SER A 42 1.75 3.31 -22.26
C SER A 42 1.57 3.78 -20.82
N TRP A 43 2.49 3.40 -19.93
CA TRP A 43 2.53 3.89 -18.55
C TRP A 43 3.28 5.21 -18.50
N SER A 44 2.79 6.14 -17.68
CA SER A 44 3.43 7.42 -17.45
C SER A 44 3.25 7.85 -15.99
N SER A 45 4.28 8.47 -15.42
CA SER A 45 4.21 9.00 -14.06
C SER A 45 3.48 10.33 -14.03
N VAL A 46 2.71 10.62 -12.97
CA VAL A 46 1.97 11.88 -12.86
C VAL A 46 2.84 12.97 -12.26
N CYS A 47 2.82 14.17 -12.85
CA CYS A 47 3.58 15.31 -12.36
C CYS A 47 3.08 15.78 -10.99
N GLN A 48 3.99 15.99 -10.04
CA GLN A 48 3.63 16.50 -8.71
C GLN A 48 2.98 17.89 -8.75
N ALA A 49 3.43 18.77 -9.64
CA ALA A 49 2.94 20.15 -9.71
C ALA A 49 1.49 20.25 -10.21
N ASP A 50 1.01 19.22 -10.89
CA ASP A 50 -0.31 19.15 -11.51
C ASP A 50 -1.23 18.12 -10.81
N PHE A 51 -0.88 17.71 -9.58
CA PHE A 51 -1.62 16.70 -8.80
C PHE A 51 -1.89 17.21 -7.39
N ASP A 52 -3.17 17.29 -7.01
CA ASP A 52 -3.60 17.84 -5.73
C ASP A 52 -4.28 16.81 -4.81
N GLN A 53 -4.83 17.30 -3.69
CA GLN A 53 -5.49 16.49 -2.68
C GLN A 53 -6.77 15.83 -3.21
N GLN A 54 -7.52 16.50 -4.08
CA GLN A 54 -8.76 16.00 -4.66
C GLN A 54 -8.47 14.89 -5.67
N ASP A 55 -7.40 15.04 -6.45
CA ASP A 55 -6.92 13.98 -7.34
C ASP A 55 -6.50 12.74 -6.54
N ALA A 56 -5.83 12.94 -5.41
CA ALA A 56 -5.44 11.88 -4.49
C ALA A 56 -6.65 11.13 -3.90
N GLU A 57 -7.74 11.84 -3.56
CA GLU A 57 -8.99 11.22 -3.09
C GLU A 57 -9.59 10.29 -4.14
N VAL A 58 -9.58 10.72 -5.41
CA VAL A 58 -10.09 9.90 -6.52
C VAL A 58 -9.20 8.68 -6.73
N VAL A 59 -7.87 8.84 -6.77
CA VAL A 59 -6.93 7.72 -6.98
C VAL A 59 -7.01 6.70 -5.84
N CYS A 60 -6.98 7.15 -4.58
CA CYS A 60 -7.04 6.23 -3.46
C CYS A 60 -8.37 5.47 -3.41
N ARG A 61 -9.47 6.09 -3.84
CA ARG A 61 -10.76 5.41 -4.00
C ARG A 61 -10.77 4.45 -5.18
N GLU A 62 -10.23 4.84 -6.33
CA GLU A 62 -10.13 4.01 -7.54
C GLU A 62 -9.33 2.72 -7.25
N LEU A 63 -8.31 2.81 -6.40
CA LEU A 63 -7.48 1.68 -5.95
C LEU A 63 -8.06 0.91 -4.74
N ASP A 64 -9.22 1.32 -4.21
CA ASP A 64 -9.85 0.77 -2.99
C ASP A 64 -8.93 0.79 -1.75
N CYS A 65 -8.20 1.89 -1.63
CA CYS A 65 -7.13 2.12 -0.66
C CYS A 65 -7.48 3.17 0.41
N GLY A 66 -8.76 3.58 0.52
CA GLY A 66 -9.22 4.54 1.52
C GLY A 66 -8.99 6.00 1.16
N PRO A 67 -9.06 6.94 2.12
CA PRO A 67 -8.66 8.32 1.88
C PRO A 67 -7.13 8.48 1.77
N PRO A 68 -6.64 9.50 1.04
CA PRO A 68 -5.21 9.84 0.99
C PRO A 68 -4.69 10.29 2.36
N SER A 69 -3.47 9.87 2.70
CA SER A 69 -2.81 10.19 3.98
C SER A 69 -1.55 11.03 3.81
N VAL A 70 -0.76 10.78 2.75
CA VAL A 70 0.46 11.53 2.45
C VAL A 70 0.58 11.74 0.93
N LEU A 71 0.86 12.98 0.52
CA LEU A 71 1.34 13.31 -0.81
C LEU A 71 2.78 13.79 -0.69
N GLN A 72 3.71 13.11 -1.36
CA GLN A 72 5.12 13.47 -1.34
C GLN A 72 5.67 13.51 -2.76
N GLY A 73 6.47 14.54 -3.06
CA GLY A 73 7.32 14.54 -4.23
C GLY A 73 8.51 13.64 -4.02
N ALA A 74 8.75 12.68 -4.91
CA ALA A 74 9.97 11.87 -4.86
C ALA A 74 10.75 12.06 -6.16
N LEU A 75 12.05 12.30 -6.01
CA LEU A 75 13.01 12.23 -7.09
C LEU A 75 13.27 10.76 -7.38
N TYR A 76 12.39 10.14 -8.15
CA TYR A 76 12.62 8.77 -8.60
C TYR A 76 13.76 8.80 -9.61
N GLY A 77 14.92 8.25 -9.21
CA GLY A 77 16.11 8.17 -10.03
C GLY A 77 15.89 7.35 -11.30
N GLU A 78 16.25 7.95 -12.45
CA GLU A 78 16.23 7.42 -13.82
C GLU A 78 14.85 7.09 -14.47
N PRO A 79 14.76 7.20 -15.82
CA PRO A 79 13.53 7.53 -16.54
C PRO A 79 12.79 6.28 -17.02
N GLU A 80 12.21 5.49 -16.12
CA GLU A 80 11.51 4.26 -16.55
C GLU A 80 10.15 4.54 -17.19
N ALA A 81 9.47 5.63 -16.81
CA ALA A 81 8.21 6.06 -17.41
C ALA A 81 8.25 7.54 -17.80
N PRO A 82 7.76 7.92 -19.01
CA PRO A 82 7.56 9.31 -19.37
C PRO A 82 6.72 10.02 -18.30
N THR A 83 7.09 11.26 -17.94
CA THR A 83 6.26 12.06 -17.02
C THR A 83 5.11 12.67 -17.81
N TRP A 84 3.90 12.38 -17.37
CA TRP A 84 2.66 12.89 -17.93
C TRP A 84 2.31 14.23 -17.28
N SER A 85 2.20 15.26 -18.12
CA SER A 85 1.87 16.64 -17.73
C SER A 85 0.43 16.98 -18.12
N ARG A 86 -0.53 16.23 -17.58
CA ARG A 86 -1.95 16.60 -17.64
C ARG A 86 -2.40 16.93 -16.23
N GLU A 87 -2.91 18.14 -16.05
CA GLU A 87 -3.58 18.54 -14.81
C GLU A 87 -4.94 17.85 -14.74
N PHE A 88 -5.16 17.17 -13.62
CA PHE A 88 -6.47 16.67 -13.23
C PHE A 88 -7.11 17.75 -12.36
N GLN A 89 -8.38 18.04 -12.63
CA GLN A 89 -9.16 18.97 -11.84
C GLN A 89 -10.34 18.19 -11.27
N CYS A 90 -10.02 17.24 -10.39
CA CYS A 90 -11.03 16.43 -9.73
C CYS A 90 -11.83 17.28 -8.73
N GLU A 91 -13.14 17.02 -8.63
CA GLU A 91 -14.00 17.51 -7.54
C GLU A 91 -13.91 16.60 -6.30
N GLY A 92 -13.25 15.43 -6.42
CA GLY A 92 -13.08 14.43 -5.35
C GLY A 92 -14.19 13.37 -5.31
N THR A 93 -15.15 13.44 -6.24
CA THR A 93 -16.35 12.56 -6.28
C THR A 93 -16.36 11.59 -7.48
N GLU A 94 -15.39 11.74 -8.37
CA GLU A 94 -15.21 10.95 -9.58
C GLU A 94 -14.85 9.49 -9.29
N SER A 95 -15.33 8.56 -10.11
CA SER A 95 -15.03 7.13 -9.92
C SER A 95 -13.63 6.74 -10.39
N ALA A 96 -13.07 7.49 -11.35
CA ALA A 96 -11.73 7.28 -11.89
C ALA A 96 -11.04 8.62 -12.16
N LEU A 97 -9.71 8.64 -12.10
CA LEU A 97 -8.90 9.85 -12.34
C LEU A 97 -9.12 10.43 -13.76
N LEU A 98 -9.43 9.57 -14.76
CA LEU A 98 -9.78 10.03 -16.11
C LEU A 98 -11.16 10.71 -16.24
N ASP A 99 -12.05 10.49 -15.28
CA ASP A 99 -13.37 11.15 -15.28
C ASP A 99 -13.25 12.61 -14.84
N CYS A 100 -12.13 12.98 -14.21
CA CYS A 100 -11.84 14.35 -13.80
C CYS A 100 -11.67 15.27 -15.01
N ARG A 101 -12.05 16.53 -14.83
CA ARG A 101 -11.90 17.52 -15.90
C ARG A 101 -10.42 17.69 -16.22
N ALA A 102 -10.11 17.73 -17.51
CA ALA A 102 -8.76 18.01 -17.98
C ALA A 102 -8.46 19.51 -17.77
N GLY A 103 -7.46 19.82 -16.97
CA GLY A 103 -6.85 21.15 -16.95
C GLY A 103 -5.94 21.36 -18.17
N SER A 104 -5.64 22.61 -18.48
CA SER A 104 -4.56 22.96 -19.40
C SER A 104 -3.25 22.80 -18.64
N GLY A 105 -2.49 21.72 -18.84
CA GLY A 105 -1.24 21.45 -18.12
C GLY A 105 -0.41 22.72 -17.90
N ARG A 106 -0.35 23.20 -16.65
CA ARG A 106 0.06 24.58 -16.35
C ARG A 106 1.57 24.69 -16.14
N SER A 107 2.27 23.56 -16.04
CA SER A 107 3.66 23.52 -15.63
C SER A 107 4.49 22.56 -16.48
N SER A 108 5.70 22.99 -16.86
CA SER A 108 6.71 22.09 -17.40
C SER A 108 7.23 21.24 -16.26
N CYS A 109 6.85 19.96 -16.21
CA CYS A 109 7.37 19.04 -15.20
C CYS A 109 8.87 18.81 -15.43
N SER A 110 9.70 19.03 -14.41
CA SER A 110 11.13 18.70 -14.52
C SER A 110 11.30 17.18 -14.48
N PRO A 111 12.31 16.61 -15.18
CA PRO A 111 12.60 15.18 -15.10
C PRO A 111 12.73 14.74 -13.63
N GLY A 112 12.01 13.68 -13.25
CA GLY A 112 12.03 13.14 -11.89
C GLY A 112 11.01 13.75 -10.91
N GLN A 113 10.15 14.70 -11.31
CA GLN A 113 9.10 15.25 -10.46
C GLN A 113 7.79 14.44 -10.53
N ALA A 114 7.85 13.14 -10.21
CA ALA A 114 6.66 12.31 -10.13
C ALA A 114 6.04 12.36 -8.73
N VAL A 115 4.71 12.35 -8.66
CA VAL A 115 3.99 12.30 -7.39
C VAL A 115 4.08 10.92 -6.74
N GLY A 116 4.41 10.90 -5.45
CA GLY A 116 4.22 9.79 -4.55
C GLY A 116 2.93 9.99 -3.74
N LEU A 117 2.14 8.93 -3.64
CA LEU A 117 0.87 8.93 -2.93
C LEU A 117 0.84 7.76 -1.95
N THR A 118 0.44 8.04 -0.71
CA THR A 118 0.08 7.03 0.30
C THR A 118 -1.37 7.22 0.68
N CYS A 119 -2.14 6.15 0.66
CA CYS A 119 -3.54 6.09 1.08
C CYS A 119 -3.65 5.40 2.45
N SER A 120 -4.70 5.69 3.21
CA SER A 120 -4.83 5.28 4.61
C SER A 120 -5.22 3.82 4.83
N ASP A 121 -5.78 3.12 3.83
CA ASP A 121 -6.36 1.79 4.04
C ASP A 121 -5.52 0.64 3.45
N GLY A 122 -4.27 0.91 3.05
CA GLY A 122 -3.33 -0.13 2.61
C GLY A 122 -2.81 -1.02 3.73
N ASP A 123 -2.62 -0.43 4.90
CA ASP A 123 -2.01 -1.09 6.05
C ASP A 123 -3.03 -1.15 7.19
N ASN A 124 -4.09 -1.93 7.02
CA ASN A 124 -5.02 -2.26 8.11
C ASN A 124 -4.42 -3.22 9.14
N ILE A 125 -3.12 -3.52 9.03
CA ILE A 125 -2.31 -4.31 9.94
C ILE A 125 -0.99 -3.56 10.14
N ARG A 126 -0.48 -3.53 11.38
CA ARG A 126 0.86 -3.02 11.72
C ARG A 126 1.49 -3.86 12.82
N LEU A 127 2.80 -3.69 13.02
CA LEU A 127 3.53 -4.25 14.16
C LEU A 127 3.93 -3.11 15.11
N VAL A 128 3.68 -3.28 16.41
CA VAL A 128 3.94 -2.27 17.44
C VAL A 128 4.71 -2.88 18.62
N GLY A 129 5.68 -2.13 19.15
CA GLY A 129 6.28 -2.42 20.46
C GLY A 129 7.71 -2.95 20.46
N GLU A 130 8.32 -3.19 19.30
CA GLU A 130 9.75 -3.53 19.20
C GLU A 130 10.59 -2.45 18.48
N ALA A 131 11.90 -2.71 18.33
CA ALA A 131 12.89 -1.78 17.80
C ALA A 131 12.80 -1.55 16.27
N SER A 132 11.94 -2.28 15.55
CA SER A 132 11.74 -2.11 14.11
C SER A 132 10.28 -2.20 13.70
N ARG A 133 9.95 -1.61 12.54
CA ARG A 133 8.61 -1.68 11.94
C ARG A 133 8.21 -3.10 11.52
N CYS A 134 9.17 -4.02 11.46
CA CYS A 134 8.97 -5.41 11.09
C CYS A 134 8.97 -6.37 12.29
N ALA A 135 8.84 -5.83 13.51
CA ALA A 135 8.79 -6.62 14.72
C ALA A 135 7.80 -6.03 15.75
N GLY A 136 7.07 -6.91 16.43
CA GLY A 136 6.22 -6.55 17.56
C GLY A 136 4.83 -7.19 17.54
N THR A 137 3.93 -6.60 18.32
CA THR A 137 2.52 -7.01 18.43
C THR A 137 1.77 -6.65 17.15
N VAL A 138 1.05 -7.62 16.59
CA VAL A 138 0.17 -7.44 15.45
C VAL A 138 -1.05 -6.65 15.92
N GLU A 139 -1.22 -5.45 15.38
CA GLU A 139 -2.43 -4.65 15.54
C GLU A 139 -3.19 -4.56 14.22
N GLY A 140 -4.51 -4.61 14.29
CA GLY A 140 -5.40 -4.43 13.16
C GLY A 140 -6.19 -3.13 13.30
N PHE A 141 -6.51 -2.51 12.16
CA PHE A 141 -7.38 -1.34 12.11
C PHE A 141 -8.77 -1.74 11.62
N GLN A 142 -9.77 -1.58 12.49
CA GLN A 142 -11.18 -1.81 12.17
C GLN A 142 -12.02 -0.78 12.92
N GLN A 143 -13.17 -0.38 12.36
CA GLN A 143 -14.08 0.60 12.99
C GLN A 143 -13.39 1.90 13.49
N LYS A 144 -12.40 2.38 12.73
CA LYS A 144 -11.59 3.57 13.08
C LYS A 144 -10.77 3.41 14.38
N GLN A 145 -10.44 2.18 14.77
CA GLN A 145 -9.68 1.89 15.97
C GLN A 145 -8.61 0.82 15.74
N TRP A 146 -7.42 1.08 16.27
CA TRP A 146 -6.35 0.09 16.40
C TRP A 146 -6.58 -0.77 17.64
N ARG A 147 -6.56 -2.09 17.45
CA ARG A 147 -6.56 -3.06 18.55
C ARG A 147 -5.56 -4.18 18.25
N PRO A 148 -4.96 -4.79 19.28
CA PRO A 148 -4.18 -6.00 19.13
C PRO A 148 -5.01 -7.10 18.48
N VAL A 149 -4.35 -7.97 17.72
CA VAL A 149 -5.01 -9.08 17.02
C VAL A 149 -4.81 -10.36 17.80
N ASP A 150 -5.87 -11.16 17.87
CA ASP A 150 -5.82 -12.52 18.37
C ASP A 150 -6.41 -13.51 17.36
N ASP A 151 -5.88 -14.73 17.31
CA ASP A 151 -6.40 -15.77 16.40
C ASP A 151 -7.68 -16.40 16.92
N ARG A 152 -8.71 -16.48 16.07
CA ARG A 152 -10.04 -17.01 16.42
C ARG A 152 -10.02 -18.47 16.87
N PHE A 153 -9.17 -19.28 16.26
CA PHE A 153 -9.19 -20.74 16.45
C PHE A 153 -8.00 -21.25 17.27
N TYR A 154 -7.18 -20.35 17.82
CA TYR A 154 -5.95 -20.69 18.53
C TYR A 154 -4.97 -21.49 17.65
N ARG A 155 -5.03 -21.29 16.33
CA ARG A 155 -4.26 -22.01 15.29
C ARG A 155 -3.27 -21.10 14.58
N TRP A 156 -2.78 -20.07 15.28
CA TRP A 156 -1.76 -19.20 14.72
C TRP A 156 -0.49 -19.99 14.36
N THR A 157 -0.01 -19.83 13.13
CA THR A 157 1.15 -20.57 12.61
C THR A 157 2.20 -19.64 12.00
N ARG A 158 3.41 -20.17 11.75
CA ARG A 158 4.43 -19.47 10.94
C ARG A 158 3.92 -19.11 9.54
N THR A 159 3.04 -19.92 8.94
CA THR A 159 2.45 -19.62 7.63
C THR A 159 1.55 -18.39 7.71
N SER A 160 0.75 -18.28 8.77
CA SER A 160 -0.09 -17.10 9.03
C SER A 160 0.75 -15.84 9.29
N ALA A 161 1.81 -15.95 10.08
CA ALA A 161 2.76 -14.87 10.29
C ALA A 161 3.50 -14.46 8.99
N ALA A 162 3.74 -15.41 8.07
CA ALA A 162 4.38 -15.11 6.79
C ALA A 162 3.50 -14.24 5.90
N ALA A 163 2.17 -14.40 5.96
CA ALA A 163 1.25 -13.50 5.27
C ALA A 163 1.35 -12.06 5.82
N VAL A 164 1.51 -11.90 7.14
CA VAL A 164 1.73 -10.59 7.77
C VAL A 164 3.04 -9.96 7.32
N CYS A 165 4.15 -10.70 7.42
CA CYS A 165 5.46 -10.20 6.97
C CYS A 165 5.47 -9.85 5.47
N ALA A 166 4.80 -10.64 4.65
CA ALA A 166 4.69 -10.40 3.21
C ALA A 166 3.88 -9.14 2.90
N GLN A 167 2.73 -8.94 3.56
CA GLN A 167 1.91 -7.75 3.33
C GLN A 167 2.61 -6.46 3.79
N LEU A 168 3.40 -6.52 4.87
CA LEU A 168 4.17 -5.39 5.39
C LEU A 168 5.50 -5.14 4.63
N GLY A 169 5.83 -5.96 3.63
CA GLY A 169 7.11 -5.87 2.91
C GLY A 169 8.34 -6.13 3.80
N CYS A 170 8.17 -6.92 4.85
CA CYS A 170 9.14 -7.18 5.91
C CYS A 170 9.90 -8.51 5.74
N GLY A 171 9.94 -9.06 4.53
CA GLY A 171 10.67 -10.31 4.24
C GLY A 171 10.02 -11.56 4.86
N SER A 172 10.85 -12.48 5.36
CA SER A 172 10.43 -13.79 5.88
C SER A 172 10.22 -13.77 7.40
N VAL A 173 9.45 -14.72 7.95
CA VAL A 173 9.24 -14.82 9.39
C VAL A 173 10.50 -15.32 10.10
N VAL A 174 11.00 -14.54 11.07
CA VAL A 174 12.07 -14.95 11.99
C VAL A 174 11.48 -15.71 13.17
N SER A 175 10.50 -15.10 13.84
CA SER A 175 9.78 -15.72 14.95
C SER A 175 8.34 -15.24 15.02
N THR A 176 7.48 -16.05 15.63
CA THR A 176 6.13 -15.63 15.97
C THR A 176 5.69 -16.36 17.23
N ARG A 177 4.92 -15.69 18.09
CA ARG A 177 4.35 -16.28 19.29
C ARG A 177 3.01 -15.63 19.61
N ARG A 178 2.24 -16.33 20.43
CA ARG A 178 1.03 -15.80 21.07
C ARG A 178 1.44 -15.37 22.47
N SER A 179 1.44 -14.07 22.70
CA SER A 179 1.83 -13.44 23.95
C SER A 179 0.64 -13.39 24.89
N GLU A 180 0.86 -13.69 26.17
CA GLU A 180 -0.15 -13.66 27.23
C GLU A 180 0.07 -12.43 28.11
N GLU A 181 -1.00 -11.66 28.34
CA GLU A 181 -1.03 -10.39 29.04
C GLU A 181 -1.66 -10.54 30.42
N SER A 182 -1.31 -9.64 31.36
CA SER A 182 -1.79 -9.70 32.75
C SER A 182 -3.30 -9.47 32.90
N SER A 183 -3.94 -8.86 31.92
CA SER A 183 -5.36 -8.50 31.93
C SER A 183 -5.95 -8.60 30.53
N ASP A 184 -7.23 -8.94 30.43
CA ASP A 184 -7.91 -8.99 29.16
C ASP A 184 -8.12 -7.57 28.61
N ARG A 185 -7.95 -7.43 27.30
CA ARG A 185 -8.18 -6.17 26.58
C ARG A 185 -9.01 -6.42 25.33
N PRO A 186 -9.69 -5.40 24.79
CA PRO A 186 -10.34 -5.50 23.48
C PRO A 186 -9.31 -5.88 22.41
N VAL A 187 -9.63 -6.90 21.61
CA VAL A 187 -8.79 -7.36 20.50
C VAL A 187 -9.64 -7.55 19.25
N TRP A 188 -9.02 -7.47 18.07
CA TRP A 188 -9.64 -7.96 16.85
C TRP A 188 -9.34 -9.44 16.68
N ARG A 189 -10.36 -10.23 16.32
CA ARG A 189 -10.12 -11.63 15.97
C ARG A 189 -9.74 -11.75 14.50
N ILE A 190 -8.71 -12.53 14.20
CA ILE A 190 -8.34 -12.89 12.83
C ILE A 190 -8.65 -14.35 12.55
N ASN A 191 -9.03 -14.65 11.31
CA ASN A 191 -9.16 -16.02 10.84
C ASN A 191 -7.85 -16.45 10.14
N SER A 192 -7.00 -17.22 10.82
CA SER A 192 -5.74 -17.73 10.26
C SER A 192 -5.91 -18.52 8.96
N ASP A 193 -7.03 -19.23 8.78
CA ASP A 193 -7.30 -20.06 7.59
C ASP A 193 -7.59 -19.20 6.35
N CYS A 194 -8.08 -17.97 6.57
CA CYS A 194 -8.31 -16.98 5.51
C CYS A 194 -6.97 -16.48 4.93
N LEU A 195 -5.93 -16.36 5.76
CA LEU A 195 -4.61 -15.84 5.36
C LEU A 195 -3.89 -16.70 4.33
N GLN A 196 -4.25 -17.97 4.22
CA GLN A 196 -3.62 -18.92 3.31
C GLN A 196 -4.08 -18.77 1.85
N ARG A 197 -5.19 -18.05 1.60
CA ARG A 197 -5.84 -17.97 0.28
C ARG A 197 -5.45 -16.74 -0.56
N LYS A 198 -4.44 -15.96 -0.13
CA LYS A 198 -4.00 -14.69 -0.74
C LYS A 198 -5.07 -13.58 -0.76
N SER A 199 -5.95 -13.52 0.23
CA SER A 199 -6.83 -12.37 0.47
C SER A 199 -6.07 -11.24 1.17
N ALA A 200 -6.59 -10.01 1.08
CA ALA A 200 -6.10 -8.92 1.91
C ALA A 200 -6.30 -9.26 3.39
N LEU A 201 -5.30 -9.01 4.26
CA LEU A 201 -5.38 -9.32 5.70
C LEU A 201 -6.65 -8.73 6.36
N ARG A 202 -7.11 -7.58 5.87
CA ARG A 202 -8.30 -6.88 6.36
C ARG A 202 -9.56 -7.75 6.29
N ASP A 203 -9.71 -8.53 5.22
CA ASP A 203 -10.91 -9.34 4.97
C ASP A 203 -10.97 -10.54 5.91
N CYS A 204 -9.84 -10.87 6.53
CA CYS A 204 -9.72 -11.95 7.50
C CYS A 204 -9.90 -11.48 8.94
N LEU A 205 -9.97 -10.16 9.18
CA LEU A 205 -10.31 -9.59 10.48
C LEU A 205 -11.82 -9.64 10.69
N LEU A 206 -12.23 -10.01 11.90
CA LEU A 206 -13.61 -10.11 12.33
C LEU A 206 -13.96 -8.90 13.19
N ILE A 207 -15.04 -8.23 12.82
CA ILE A 207 -15.54 -7.04 13.51
C ILE A 207 -16.48 -7.51 14.62
N ASP A 208 -15.93 -7.72 15.80
CA ASP A 208 -16.66 -8.05 17.02
C ASP A 208 -16.01 -7.43 18.27
N ASP A 209 -16.78 -7.31 19.36
CA ASP A 209 -16.30 -6.77 20.64
C ASP A 209 -15.66 -7.87 21.51
N TYR A 210 -14.73 -8.62 20.94
CA TYR A 210 -14.03 -9.68 21.65
C TYR A 210 -12.93 -9.14 22.57
N ARG A 211 -12.77 -9.79 23.73
CA ARG A 211 -11.71 -9.49 24.70
C ARG A 211 -10.84 -10.74 24.89
N SER A 212 -9.53 -10.54 24.92
CA SER A 212 -8.56 -11.62 25.08
C SER A 212 -7.44 -11.18 26.02
N PHE A 213 -6.90 -12.16 26.73
CA PHE A 213 -5.61 -12.05 27.42
C PHE A 213 -4.44 -12.26 26.46
N HIS A 214 -4.70 -12.60 25.20
CA HIS A 214 -3.67 -12.93 24.24
C HIS A 214 -3.57 -11.90 23.13
N SER A 215 -2.36 -11.71 22.62
CA SER A 215 -2.12 -11.01 21.37
C SER A 215 -1.03 -11.71 20.56
N LEU A 216 -1.05 -11.49 19.26
CA LEU A 216 -0.08 -12.09 18.36
C LEU A 216 1.16 -11.21 18.26
N GLU A 217 2.34 -11.80 18.37
CA GLU A 217 3.62 -11.15 18.12
C GLU A 217 4.32 -11.81 16.93
N VAL A 218 4.87 -10.97 16.05
CA VAL A 218 5.57 -11.38 14.83
C VAL A 218 6.87 -10.59 14.73
N VAL A 219 7.95 -11.32 14.45
CA VAL A 219 9.24 -10.75 14.08
C VAL A 219 9.56 -11.27 12.70
N CYS A 220 9.72 -10.35 11.75
CA CYS A 220 10.11 -10.64 10.39
C CYS A 220 11.61 -10.35 10.20
N SER A 221 12.19 -10.83 9.11
CA SER A 221 13.55 -10.51 8.71
C SER A 221 13.53 -9.09 8.16
N ASP A 222 13.79 -8.09 9.01
CA ASP A 222 13.89 -6.69 8.61
C ASP A 222 14.54 -6.55 7.22
N SER A 223 13.94 -5.72 6.37
CA SER A 223 14.48 -5.44 5.05
C SER A 223 15.74 -4.56 5.13
N VAL A 224 16.14 -4.14 6.34
CA VAL A 224 17.21 -3.17 6.59
C VAL A 224 17.94 -3.52 7.89
N ARG A 225 19.27 -3.41 7.93
CA ARG A 225 20.07 -3.57 9.14
C ARG A 225 21.28 -2.64 9.14
N LEU A 226 21.79 -2.31 10.32
CA LEU A 226 23.08 -1.66 10.49
C LEU A 226 24.13 -2.69 10.92
N VAL A 227 25.21 -2.81 10.15
CA VAL A 227 26.31 -3.75 10.45
C VAL A 227 27.61 -3.02 10.76
N SER A 228 28.47 -3.64 11.57
CA SER A 228 29.82 -3.14 11.84
C SER A 228 29.89 -1.74 12.49
N GLY A 229 28.89 -1.35 13.28
CA GLY A 229 28.99 -0.14 14.10
C GLY A 229 29.14 -0.44 15.59
N SER A 230 29.25 0.63 16.37
CA SER A 230 29.52 0.57 17.81
C SER A 230 28.34 0.14 18.67
N ASN A 231 27.11 0.18 18.12
CA ASN A 231 25.87 -0.17 18.80
C ASN A 231 24.76 -0.46 17.77
N LEU A 232 23.54 -0.80 18.24
CA LEU A 232 22.39 -1.16 17.41
C LEU A 232 21.89 -0.06 16.46
N CYS A 233 22.22 1.20 16.72
CA CYS A 233 21.82 2.37 15.93
C CYS A 233 22.98 2.99 15.15
N SER A 234 24.10 2.27 15.01
CA SER A 234 25.27 2.72 14.26
C SER A 234 25.83 1.61 13.41
N GLY A 235 26.29 1.94 12.22
CA GLY A 235 26.90 0.97 11.31
C GLY A 235 26.69 1.32 9.85
N ARG A 236 27.14 0.42 8.99
CA ARG A 236 26.86 0.44 7.56
C ARG A 236 25.43 -0.06 7.34
N LEU A 237 24.65 0.72 6.60
CA LEU A 237 23.30 0.36 6.18
C LEU A 237 23.34 -0.75 5.12
N GLU A 238 22.67 -1.85 5.41
CA GLU A 238 22.43 -2.95 4.47
C GLU A 238 20.93 -3.17 4.32
N VAL A 239 20.50 -3.40 3.09
CA VAL A 239 19.11 -3.74 2.74
C VAL A 239 19.04 -5.17 2.21
N ASN A 240 17.98 -5.88 2.54
CA ASN A 240 17.71 -7.24 2.08
C ASN A 240 16.76 -7.19 0.88
N LEU A 241 17.31 -7.45 -0.31
CA LEU A 241 16.55 -7.58 -1.54
C LEU A 241 16.59 -9.05 -1.98
N ASN A 242 15.42 -9.70 -2.09
CA ASN A 242 15.30 -11.08 -2.57
C ASN A 242 16.19 -12.10 -1.83
N GLN A 243 16.24 -12.02 -0.50
CA GLN A 243 17.08 -12.89 0.37
C GLN A 243 18.59 -12.65 0.25
N SER A 244 19.01 -11.53 -0.37
CA SER A 244 20.40 -11.11 -0.44
C SER A 244 20.59 -9.74 0.19
N TRP A 245 21.61 -9.62 1.05
CA TRP A 245 21.98 -8.36 1.68
C TRP A 245 22.89 -7.55 0.77
N SER A 246 22.55 -6.28 0.56
CA SER A 246 23.31 -5.33 -0.24
C SER A 246 23.52 -4.04 0.54
N SER A 247 24.69 -3.41 0.39
CA SER A 247 24.97 -2.11 1.00
C SER A 247 24.28 -0.98 0.24
N VAL A 248 23.78 0.02 0.95
CA VAL A 248 23.24 1.24 0.34
C VAL A 248 24.38 2.14 -0.14
N CYS A 249 24.25 2.69 -1.35
CA CYS A 249 25.23 3.61 -1.92
C CYS A 249 25.18 4.97 -1.22
N GLN A 250 26.34 5.51 -0.87
CA GLN A 250 26.44 6.81 -0.19
C GLN A 250 26.00 8.00 -1.07
N ALA A 251 26.05 7.86 -2.40
CA ALA A 251 25.74 8.95 -3.33
C ALA A 251 24.25 9.35 -3.32
N ASP A 252 23.37 8.40 -2.96
CA ASP A 252 21.91 8.52 -3.06
C ASP A 252 21.21 8.36 -1.69
N PHE A 253 21.98 8.46 -0.59
CA PHE A 253 21.46 8.35 0.77
C PHE A 253 21.78 9.62 1.55
N ASP A 254 20.77 10.45 1.77
CA ASP A 254 20.87 11.74 2.44
C ASP A 254 20.26 11.73 3.85
N GLN A 255 20.16 12.91 4.47
CA GLN A 255 19.61 13.03 5.82
C GLN A 255 18.11 12.70 5.87
N GLN A 256 17.37 13.01 4.81
CA GLN A 256 15.94 12.73 4.71
C GLN A 256 15.71 11.22 4.68
N ASP A 257 16.57 10.47 4.00
CA ASP A 257 16.52 9.00 3.97
C ASP A 257 16.84 8.37 5.33
N ALA A 258 17.72 9.00 6.12
CA ALA A 258 18.09 8.54 7.45
C ALA A 258 17.03 8.83 8.54
N GLU A 259 16.06 9.70 8.24
CA GLU A 259 14.95 10.06 9.14
C GLU A 259 13.73 9.12 9.01
N VAL A 260 13.74 8.22 8.01
CA VAL A 260 12.68 7.22 7.70
C VAL A 260 12.97 5.87 8.33
#